data_AF-A0A916AY48-F1
#
_entry.id   AF-A0A916AY48-F1
#
_cell.length_a   1.000
_cell.length_b   1.000
_cell.length_c   1.000
_cell.angle_alpha   90.00
_cell.angle_beta   90.00
_cell.angle_gamma   90.00
#
_symmetry.space_group_name_H-M   'P 1'
#
loop_
_entity.id
_entity.type
_entity.pdbx_description
1 polymer ?
#
loop_
_entity_poly.entity_id
_entity_poly.type
_entity_poly.pdbx_seq_one_letter_code
_entity_poly.pdbx_strand_id
1 'polypeptide(L)' 'MGKCENHPDVETDFKCLKHDIYLCPACSRCNDPDLYCKFRTACPIAFMEKSGDTWGEDESQKP' A
#
# COMPACT_ATOMS: atom_id res chain seq x y z
N MET A 1 1.35 -1.22 -17.61
CA MET A 1 0.07 -1.36 -16.91
C MET A 1 -0.17 -2.84 -16.66
N GLY A 2 -0.32 -3.24 -15.41
CA GLY A 2 -0.60 -4.63 -15.02
C GLY A 2 -2.03 -4.76 -14.51
N LYS A 3 -2.46 -5.99 -14.17
CA LYS A 3 -3.77 -6.27 -13.57
C LYS A 3 -3.59 -6.70 -12.13
N CYS A 4 -4.48 -6.25 -11.25
CA CYS A 4 -4.43 -6.66 -9.85
C CYS A 4 -4.57 -8.17 -9.72
N GLU A 5 -3.69 -8.81 -8.95
CA GLU A 5 -3.72 -10.26 -8.68
C GLU A 5 -5.08 -10.71 -8.12
N ASN A 6 -5.67 -9.89 -7.24
CA ASN A 6 -6.97 -10.17 -6.62
C ASN A 6 -8.17 -9.71 -7.48
N HIS A 7 -7.93 -8.82 -8.45
CA HIS A 7 -8.98 -8.21 -9.27
C HIS A 7 -8.51 -8.12 -10.73
N PRO A 8 -8.69 -9.18 -11.53
CA PRO A 8 -8.21 -9.22 -12.92
C PRO A 8 -8.91 -8.21 -13.85
N ASP A 9 -10.08 -7.71 -13.44
CA ASP A 9 -10.84 -6.65 -14.10
C ASP A 9 -10.28 -5.24 -13.80
N VAL A 10 -9.42 -5.09 -12.80
CA VAL A 10 -8.85 -3.80 -12.40
C VAL A 10 -7.42 -3.69 -12.92
N GLU A 11 -7.23 -2.78 -13.86
CA GLU A 11 -5.90 -2.38 -14.34
C GLU A 11 -5.26 -1.40 -13.35
N THR A 12 -3.97 -1.58 -13.11
CA THR A 12 -3.23 -0.81 -12.13
C THR A 12 -1.74 -0.71 -12.47
N ASP A 13 -1.15 0.41 -12.11
CA ASP A 13 0.30 0.64 -12.21
C ASP A 13 1.01 0.46 -10.87
N PHE A 14 0.27 0.15 -9.80
CA PHE A 14 0.82 -0.15 -8.49
C PHE A 14 1.44 -1.55 -8.49
N LYS A 15 2.77 -1.60 -8.60
CA LYS A 15 3.55 -2.84 -8.55
C LYS A 15 4.28 -2.98 -7.21
N CYS A 16 4.07 -4.10 -6.53
CA CYS A 16 4.88 -4.49 -5.39
C CYS A 16 6.22 -5.06 -5.86
N LEU A 17 7.31 -4.30 -5.73
CA LEU A 17 8.65 -4.73 -6.17
C LEU A 17 9.24 -5.89 -5.34
N LYS A 18 8.70 -6.15 -4.15
CA LYS A 18 9.16 -7.27 -3.31
C LYS A 18 8.70 -8.62 -3.84
N HIS A 19 7.45 -8.71 -4.27
CA HIS A 19 6.82 -9.94 -4.75
C HIS A 19 6.63 -9.95 -6.28
N ASP A 20 6.98 -8.85 -6.94
CA ASP A 20 6.80 -8.61 -8.38
C ASP A 20 5.34 -8.68 -8.88
N ILE A 21 4.37 -8.46 -8.00
CA ILE A 21 2.93 -8.53 -8.29
C ILE A 21 2.30 -7.13 -8.46
N TYR A 22 1.18 -7.07 -9.17
CA TYR A 22 0.37 -5.86 -9.31
C TYR A 22 -0.82 -5.91 -8.35
N LEU A 23 -1.10 -4.80 -7.68
CA LEU A 23 -2.16 -4.69 -6.67
C LEU A 23 -2.91 -3.38 -6.87
N CYS A 24 -4.24 -3.41 -6.94
CA CYS A 24 -5.04 -2.19 -7.02
C CYS A 24 -4.98 -1.41 -5.68
N PRO A 25 -5.38 -0.13 -5.64
CA PRO A 25 -5.36 0.69 -4.41
C PRO A 25 -6.13 0.08 -3.23
N ALA A 26 -7.15 -0.74 -3.50
CA ALA A 26 -7.90 -1.46 -2.46
C ALA A 26 -7.12 -2.64 -1.87
N CYS A 27 -6.33 -3.33 -2.70
CA CYS A 27 -5.49 -4.47 -2.32
C CYS A 27 -4.04 -4.07 -2.03
N SER A 28 -3.69 -2.78 -2.14
CA SER A 28 -2.34 -2.26 -1.97
C SER A 28 -2.00 -2.20 -0.48
N ARG A 29 -1.90 -3.37 0.15
CA ARG A 29 -1.46 -3.59 1.53
C ARG A 29 -0.21 -4.46 1.51
N CYS A 30 0.68 -4.27 2.47
CA CYS A 30 1.90 -5.06 2.53
C CYS A 30 1.53 -6.47 2.99
N ASN A 31 1.87 -7.50 2.21
CA ASN A 31 1.61 -8.89 2.62
C ASN A 31 2.46 -9.28 3.84
N ASP A 32 3.67 -8.73 3.95
CA ASP A 32 4.53 -8.94 5.11
C ASP A 32 4.96 -7.58 5.69
N PRO A 33 4.10 -6.92 6.48
CA PRO A 33 4.42 -5.61 7.07
C PRO A 33 5.50 -5.71 8.16
N ASP A 34 5.64 -6.90 8.77
CA ASP A 34 6.60 -7.20 9.85
C ASP A 34 7.99 -7.58 9.31
N LEU A 35 8.09 -7.96 8.04
CA LEU A 35 9.36 -8.30 7.40
C LEU A 35 10.02 -7.08 6.77
N TYR A 36 11.33 -6.95 6.95
CA TYR A 36 12.10 -5.88 6.32
C TYR A 36 12.00 -5.95 4.78
N CYS A 37 11.55 -4.85 4.18
CA CYS A 37 11.48 -4.68 2.74
C CYS A 37 12.45 -3.58 2.29
N LYS A 38 13.46 -3.93 1.48
CA LYS A 38 14.43 -2.97 0.93
C LYS A 38 13.82 -1.90 0.02
N PHE A 39 12.62 -2.14 -0.49
CA PHE A 39 11.89 -1.23 -1.36
C PHE A 39 10.89 -0.35 -0.60
N ARG A 40 10.85 -0.39 0.74
CA ARG A 40 9.84 0.32 1.55
C ARG A 40 9.84 1.83 1.33
N THR A 41 10.98 2.43 1.04
CA THR A 41 11.11 3.87 0.70
C THR A 41 10.52 4.24 -0.65
N ALA A 42 10.46 3.29 -1.59
CA ALA A 42 9.86 3.47 -2.91
C ALA A 42 8.47 2.82 -3.02
N CYS A 43 7.98 2.21 -1.94
CA CYS A 43 6.75 1.44 -1.95
C CYS A 43 5.55 2.38 -1.72
N PRO A 44 4.65 2.55 -2.71
CA PRO A 44 3.47 3.41 -2.57
C PRO A 44 2.53 2.94 -1.45
N ILE A 45 2.52 1.65 -1.14
CA ILE A 45 1.73 1.05 -0.05
C ILE A 45 2.18 1.59 1.32
N ALA A 46 3.49 1.65 1.56
CA ALA A 46 4.03 2.13 2.83
C ALA A 46 3.75 3.64 3.03
N PHE A 47 3.67 4.39 1.93
CA PHE A 47 3.25 5.80 1.97
C PHE A 47 1.76 5.92 2.32
N MET A 48 0.91 5.08 1.73
CA MET A 48 -0.52 5.04 2.06
C MET A 48 -0.80 4.60 3.50
N GLU A 49 -0.06 3.63 4.06
CA GLU A 49 -0.26 3.23 5.47
C GLU A 49 0.26 4.26 6.49
N LYS A 50 1.33 4.99 6.16
CA LYS A 50 1.89 6.01 7.05
C LYS A 50 1.08 7.32 7.03
N SER A 51 0.34 7.54 5.96
CA SER A 51 -0.69 8.57 5.87
C SER A 51 -1.93 7.99 6.55
N GLY A 52 -2.08 8.22 7.86
CA GLY A 52 -3.26 7.80 8.62
C GLY A 52 -4.53 8.55 8.20
N ASP A 53 -4.88 8.55 6.92
CA ASP A 53 -6.16 8.98 6.38
C ASP A 53 -7.18 7.86 6.63
N THR A 54 -7.37 7.53 7.91
CA THR A 54 -8.72 7.25 8.38
C THR A 54 -9.48 8.56 8.19
N TRP A 55 -10.27 8.68 7.12
CA TRP A 55 -11.28 9.74 7.04
C TRP A 55 -12.29 9.50 8.18
N GLY A 56 -12.00 10.08 9.34
CA GLY A 56 -12.71 9.87 10.60
C GLY A 56 -11.97 10.55 11.77
N GLU A 57 -12.14 11.87 11.84
CA GLU A 57 -12.17 12.77 13.01
C GLU A 57 -11.08 12.67 14.12
N ASP A 58 -10.21 13.71 14.10
CA ASP A 58 -10.02 14.75 15.13
C ASP A 58 -9.42 14.49 16.54
N GLU A 59 -8.48 15.39 16.86
CA GLU A 59 -8.09 16.01 18.14
C GLU A 59 -7.20 15.34 19.23
N SER A 60 -6.20 16.15 19.63
CA SER A 60 -5.71 16.41 21.01
C SER A 60 -4.96 15.27 21.73
N GLN A 61 -3.73 15.40 22.27
CA GLN A 61 -3.05 16.56 22.85
C GLN A 61 -1.55 16.21 23.08
N LYS A 62 -0.67 17.17 22.79
CA LYS A 62 0.78 17.16 23.04
C LYS A 62 1.07 17.49 24.52
N PRO A 63 2.11 16.91 25.17
CA PRO A 63 2.48 17.26 26.54
C PRO A 63 3.00 18.69 26.68
#